data_AF-A0A2G8HYJ4-F1
#
_entry.id   AF-A0A2G8HYJ4-F1
#
_cell.length_a   1.000
_cell.length_b   1.000
_cell.length_c   1.000
_cell.angle_alpha   90.00
_cell.angle_beta   90.00
_cell.angle_gamma   90.00
#
_symmetry.space_group_name_H-M   'P 1'
#
loop_
_entity.id
_entity.type
_entity.pdbx_description
1 polymer ?
#
loop_
_entity_poly.entity_id
_entity_poly.type
_entity_poly.pdbx_seq_one_letter_code
_entity_poly.pdbx_strand_id
1 'polypeptide(L)'
;MNELNEMWEDNWKTGVIESSRRRYLLKELFPKISTNTDLLKYFILAHIYNLSTSELLYSEKNLLTAFQQGEFKEKELYLVCYFKEFFSDKFLELLDASINSELSNKWKFAELSKNFSSFSKNHWGELKKCLSHFQGVKAILLVRRDRKFKGRLVLLNDSGELVCENKKIWSVEALAKGRVNKKFFLPNGDTPTGFYSIDSVMPEADQQKLFGKHRRLKIDFVERKEIEENFSEILLEHSWWRSGVIASELSRSLLRIHGTGLKNRKIYSKYYPFVTTSGCISMREDRSIEGQRILLDKLMESLKLSPSIDNEVEIHGHLCVIELDDKSSKVTLKDIVELDQ
;
A
#
# COMPACT_ATOMS: atom_id res chain seq x y z
N MET A 1 12.99 22.67 8.91
CA MET A 1 11.84 21.83 8.51
C MET A 1 12.21 20.65 7.63
N ASN A 2 13.12 20.80 6.65
CA ASN A 2 13.59 19.67 5.83
C ASN A 2 14.03 18.44 6.65
N GLU A 3 14.78 18.66 7.74
CA GLU A 3 15.23 17.58 8.64
C GLU A 3 14.06 16.77 9.26
N LEU A 4 12.95 17.42 9.63
CA LEU A 4 11.77 16.71 10.16
C LEU A 4 11.09 15.88 9.06
N ASN A 5 11.00 16.42 7.83
CA ASN A 5 10.46 15.69 6.69
C ASN A 5 11.35 14.51 6.30
N GLU A 6 12.67 14.68 6.32
CA GLU A 6 13.61 13.57 6.11
C GLU A 6 13.42 12.48 7.17
N MET A 7 13.26 12.85 8.45
CA MET A 7 12.92 11.89 9.51
C MET A 7 11.58 11.18 9.27
N TRP A 8 10.57 11.93 8.83
CA TRP A 8 9.25 11.40 8.51
C TRP A 8 9.30 10.37 7.37
N GLU A 9 10.14 10.61 6.36
CA GLU A 9 10.29 9.75 5.18
C GLU A 9 11.22 8.56 5.41
N ASP A 10 12.20 8.67 6.32
CA ASP A 10 13.21 7.64 6.63
C ASP A 10 12.66 6.46 7.44
N ASN A 11 13.48 5.43 7.69
CA ASN A 11 13.18 4.25 8.48
C ASN A 11 12.89 4.60 9.94
N TRP A 12 11.69 4.26 10.42
CA TRP A 12 11.29 4.52 11.81
C TRP A 12 11.73 3.45 12.80
N LYS A 13 12.17 2.28 12.31
CA LYS A 13 12.71 1.19 13.14
C LYS A 13 14.21 1.05 12.92
N THR A 14 14.97 1.77 13.72
CA THR A 14 16.43 1.77 13.70
C THR A 14 16.98 1.16 14.98
N GLY A 15 18.28 0.83 15.00
CA GLY A 15 18.93 0.34 16.21
C GLY A 15 18.90 1.38 17.35
N VAL A 16 19.18 0.94 18.57
CA VAL A 16 19.14 1.78 19.79
C VAL A 16 19.93 3.08 19.65
N ILE A 17 21.12 3.01 19.02
CA ILE A 17 22.00 4.17 18.78
C ILE A 17 21.31 5.22 17.90
N GLU A 18 20.76 4.78 16.78
CA GLU A 18 20.11 5.69 15.82
C GLU A 18 18.82 6.26 16.40
N SER A 19 18.02 5.46 17.11
CA SER A 19 16.85 5.97 17.83
C SER A 19 17.23 7.05 18.86
N SER A 20 18.37 6.88 19.55
CA SER A 20 18.88 7.88 20.49
C SER A 20 19.30 9.17 19.78
N ARG A 21 19.96 9.06 18.63
CA ARG A 21 20.33 10.21 17.79
C ARG A 21 19.09 10.97 17.30
N ARG A 22 18.06 10.25 16.83
CA ARG A 22 16.79 10.83 16.36
C ARG A 22 16.05 11.57 17.48
N ARG A 23 16.06 11.06 18.72
CA ARG A 23 15.52 11.79 19.88
C ARG A 23 16.21 13.14 20.12
N TYR A 24 17.54 13.16 20.05
CA TYR A 24 18.31 14.39 20.25
C TYR A 24 17.97 15.42 19.16
N LEU A 25 17.93 14.97 17.90
CA LEU A 25 17.54 15.83 16.77
C LEU A 25 16.12 16.38 16.93
N LEU A 26 15.16 15.57 17.39
CA LEU A 26 13.80 16.06 17.66
C LEU A 26 13.77 17.19 18.71
N LYS A 27 14.58 17.11 19.77
CA LYS A 27 14.67 18.20 20.77
C LYS A 27 15.17 19.50 20.15
N GLU A 28 16.14 19.43 19.25
CA GLU A 28 16.65 20.62 18.53
C GLU A 28 15.67 21.16 17.49
N LEU A 29 14.79 20.31 16.98
CA LEU A 29 13.77 20.67 16.01
C LEU A 29 12.54 21.34 16.64
N PHE A 30 12.16 20.97 17.86
CA PHE A 30 10.93 21.45 18.49
C PHE A 30 10.79 22.98 18.50
N PRO A 31 11.81 23.77 18.90
CA PRO A 31 11.72 25.24 18.90
C PRO A 31 11.61 25.85 17.49
N LYS A 32 11.90 25.08 16.43
CA LYS A 32 11.88 25.51 15.03
C LYS A 32 10.56 25.17 14.33
N ILE A 33 9.63 24.48 15.01
CA ILE A 33 8.33 24.12 14.46
C ILE A 33 7.46 25.38 14.38
N SER A 34 6.97 25.67 13.18
CA SER A 34 6.16 26.86 12.90
C SER A 34 4.77 26.53 12.35
N THR A 35 4.48 25.26 12.06
CA THR A 35 3.17 24.85 11.50
C THR A 35 2.58 23.71 12.31
N ASN A 36 1.25 23.63 12.34
CA ASN A 36 0.55 22.55 13.04
C ASN A 36 0.73 21.18 12.37
N THR A 37 0.91 21.13 11.05
CA THR A 37 1.29 19.89 10.33
C THR A 37 2.64 19.36 10.81
N ASP A 38 3.61 20.26 11.00
CA ASP A 38 4.93 19.90 11.49
C ASP A 38 4.90 19.50 12.96
N LEU A 39 4.09 20.18 13.77
CA LEU A 39 3.83 19.80 15.16
C LEU A 39 3.26 18.38 15.26
N LEU A 40 2.32 18.02 14.38
CA LEU A 40 1.71 16.68 14.36
C LEU A 40 2.75 15.61 14.00
N LYS A 41 3.57 15.85 12.97
CA LYS A 41 4.68 14.94 12.59
C LYS A 41 5.68 14.79 13.73
N TYR A 42 6.09 15.90 14.35
CA TYR A 42 6.98 15.90 15.51
C TYR A 42 6.39 15.07 16.64
N PHE A 43 5.12 15.29 16.99
CA PHE A 43 4.45 14.57 18.06
C PHE A 43 4.49 13.06 17.82
N ILE A 44 4.07 12.62 16.63
CA ILE A 44 4.09 11.20 16.24
C ILE A 44 5.51 10.62 16.30
N LEU A 45 6.51 11.33 15.74
CA LEU A 45 7.90 10.89 15.75
C LEU A 45 8.49 10.83 17.16
N ALA A 46 8.12 11.77 18.05
CA ALA A 46 8.54 11.77 19.43
C ALA A 46 8.06 10.51 20.17
N HIS A 47 6.81 10.10 19.95
CA HIS A 47 6.29 8.83 20.48
C HIS A 47 7.03 7.61 19.88
N ILE A 48 7.24 7.58 18.57
CA ILE A 48 7.98 6.50 17.89
C ILE A 48 9.39 6.30 18.47
N TYR A 49 10.10 7.40 18.73
CA TYR A 49 11.46 7.37 19.26
C TYR A 49 11.52 7.38 20.80
N ASN A 50 10.37 7.29 21.48
CA ASN A 50 10.24 7.32 22.95
C ASN A 50 10.90 8.56 23.57
N LEU A 51 10.68 9.73 22.98
CA LEU A 51 11.09 11.01 23.54
C LEU A 51 10.09 11.42 24.63
N SER A 52 10.47 11.28 25.90
CA SER A 52 9.68 11.81 27.02
C SER A 52 10.07 13.27 27.28
N THR A 53 9.10 14.18 27.15
CA THR A 53 9.26 15.62 27.39
C THR A 53 7.92 16.25 27.78
N SER A 54 7.95 17.29 28.62
CA SER A 54 6.75 18.07 28.97
C SER A 54 6.16 18.80 27.77
N GLU A 55 6.94 18.99 26.70
CA GLU A 55 6.52 19.59 25.43
C GLU A 55 5.43 18.77 24.72
N LEU A 56 5.30 17.47 24.98
CA LEU A 56 4.27 16.63 24.37
C LEU A 56 2.86 17.01 24.83
N LEU A 57 2.68 17.30 26.12
CA LEU A 57 1.39 17.73 26.65
C LEU A 57 0.97 19.08 26.05
N TYR A 58 1.93 19.99 25.89
CA TYR A 58 1.70 21.28 25.22
C TYR A 58 1.36 21.07 23.73
N SER A 59 2.10 20.20 23.04
CA SER A 59 1.88 19.87 21.63
C SER A 59 0.48 19.30 21.42
N GLU A 60 0.05 18.35 22.25
CA GLU A 60 -1.28 17.74 22.15
C GLU A 60 -2.41 18.77 22.28
N LYS A 61 -2.30 19.72 23.22
CA LYS A 61 -3.27 20.83 23.38
C LYS A 61 -3.33 21.75 22.16
N ASN A 62 -2.17 22.06 21.58
CA ASN A 62 -2.10 22.89 20.38
C ASN A 62 -2.68 22.18 19.16
N LEU A 63 -2.41 20.87 19.01
CA LEU A 63 -2.99 20.06 17.95
C LEU A 63 -4.52 20.03 18.06
N LEU A 64 -5.08 19.88 19.26
CA LEU A 64 -6.53 19.90 19.45
C LEU A 64 -7.13 21.25 19.08
N THR A 65 -6.52 22.34 19.55
CA THR A 65 -6.92 23.70 19.20
C THR A 65 -6.92 23.92 17.68
N ALA A 66 -5.89 23.44 16.98
CA ALA A 66 -5.79 23.53 15.53
C ALA A 66 -6.88 22.74 14.79
N PHE A 67 -7.27 21.56 15.29
CA PHE A 67 -8.44 20.84 14.77
C PHE A 67 -9.75 21.63 14.98
N GLN A 68 -9.95 22.18 16.17
CA GLN A 68 -11.14 22.98 16.51
C GLN A 68 -11.25 24.27 15.67
N GLN A 69 -10.12 24.83 15.27
CA GLN A 69 -10.03 26.01 14.41
C GLN A 69 -10.11 25.69 12.90
N GLY A 70 -10.20 24.41 12.53
CA GLY A 70 -10.27 23.98 11.13
C GLY A 70 -8.96 24.18 10.36
N GLU A 71 -7.82 24.25 11.05
CA GLU A 71 -6.51 24.45 10.42
C GLU A 71 -5.96 23.17 9.79
N PHE A 72 -6.46 22.01 10.22
CA PHE A 72 -6.09 20.72 9.67
C PHE A 72 -6.99 20.27 8.52
N LYS A 73 -6.41 19.51 7.60
CA LYS A 73 -7.14 18.87 6.50
C LYS A 73 -7.40 17.41 6.82
N GLU A 74 -8.12 16.74 5.93
CA GLU A 74 -8.44 15.31 6.03
C GLU A 74 -7.20 14.41 6.26
N LYS A 75 -6.08 14.75 5.61
CA LYS A 75 -4.84 13.97 5.72
C LYS A 75 -4.29 13.92 7.15
N GLU A 76 -4.36 15.03 7.89
CA GLU A 76 -3.91 15.05 9.28
C GLU A 76 -4.84 14.25 10.20
N LEU A 77 -6.14 14.27 9.91
CA LEU A 77 -7.11 13.45 10.63
C LEU A 77 -6.82 11.95 10.47
N TYR A 78 -6.46 11.51 9.26
CA TYR A 78 -6.04 10.12 9.05
C TYR A 78 -4.80 9.74 9.84
N LEU A 79 -3.79 10.61 9.90
CA LEU A 79 -2.61 10.35 10.72
C LEU A 79 -2.99 10.18 12.19
N VAL A 80 -3.86 11.04 12.73
CA VAL A 80 -4.37 10.87 14.11
C VAL A 80 -5.09 9.53 14.27
N CYS A 81 -5.96 9.14 13.34
CA CYS A 81 -6.69 7.86 13.40
C CYS A 81 -5.75 6.63 13.44
N TYR A 82 -4.66 6.65 12.66
CA TYR A 82 -3.71 5.53 12.61
C TYR A 82 -2.66 5.54 13.72
N PHE A 83 -2.45 6.68 14.38
CA PHE A 83 -1.58 6.82 15.54
C PHE A 83 -2.35 7.15 16.81
N LYS A 84 -3.64 6.76 16.88
CA LYS A 84 -4.53 7.14 17.99
C LYS A 84 -3.98 6.72 19.35
N GLU A 85 -3.19 5.65 19.40
CA GLU A 85 -2.51 5.17 20.60
C GLU A 85 -1.42 6.11 21.14
N PHE A 86 -0.99 7.11 20.37
CA PHE A 86 -0.03 8.13 20.82
C PHE A 86 -0.71 9.32 21.49
N PHE A 87 -2.03 9.46 21.34
CA PHE A 87 -2.81 10.55 21.91
C PHE A 87 -3.49 10.10 23.19
N SER A 88 -3.76 11.03 24.09
CA SER A 88 -4.53 10.78 25.30
C SER A 88 -6.01 10.53 24.97
N ASP A 89 -6.68 9.73 25.80
CA ASP A 89 -8.14 9.51 25.66
C ASP A 89 -8.91 10.83 25.67
N LYS A 90 -8.46 11.81 26.46
CA LYS A 90 -9.09 13.13 26.53
C LYS A 90 -8.94 13.91 25.22
N PHE A 91 -7.79 13.84 24.56
CA PHE A 91 -7.61 14.42 23.24
C PHE A 91 -8.59 13.81 22.24
N LEU A 92 -8.71 12.48 22.21
CA LEU A 92 -9.59 11.78 21.27
C LEU A 92 -11.07 12.09 21.51
N GLU A 93 -11.51 12.13 22.77
CA GLU A 93 -12.88 12.52 23.16
C GLU A 93 -13.21 13.94 22.67
N LEU A 94 -12.31 14.90 22.93
CA LEU A 94 -12.52 16.30 22.53
C LEU A 94 -12.40 16.50 21.02
N LEU A 95 -11.53 15.74 20.36
CA LEU A 95 -11.41 15.76 18.90
C LEU A 95 -12.73 15.30 18.27
N ASP A 96 -13.26 14.14 18.68
CA ASP A 96 -14.52 13.59 18.17
C ASP A 96 -15.70 14.57 18.38
N ALA A 97 -15.74 15.26 19.51
CA ALA A 97 -16.74 16.29 19.80
C ALA A 97 -16.59 17.58 18.95
N SER A 98 -15.41 17.80 18.37
CA SER A 98 -15.08 19.07 17.67
C SER A 98 -15.09 18.97 16.14
N ILE A 99 -14.88 17.78 15.59
CA ILE A 99 -14.84 17.60 14.13
C ILE A 99 -16.25 17.71 13.53
N ASN A 100 -16.34 18.33 12.36
CA ASN A 100 -17.61 18.45 11.64
C ASN A 100 -18.04 17.08 11.05
N SER A 101 -19.25 17.02 10.47
CA SER A 101 -19.81 15.79 9.90
C SER A 101 -18.96 15.19 8.76
N GLU A 102 -18.33 16.04 7.96
CA GLU A 102 -17.46 15.62 6.85
C GLU A 102 -16.21 14.89 7.37
N LEU A 103 -15.51 15.51 8.31
CA LEU A 103 -14.35 14.92 8.98
C LEU A 103 -14.74 13.67 9.79
N SER A 104 -15.90 13.68 10.45
CA SER A 104 -16.42 12.49 11.14
C SER A 104 -16.63 11.30 10.18
N ASN A 105 -17.14 11.56 8.96
CA ASN A 105 -17.28 10.52 7.94
C ASN A 105 -15.92 9.99 7.47
N LYS A 106 -14.91 10.85 7.31
CA LYS A 106 -13.53 10.45 6.98
C LYS A 106 -12.90 9.63 8.10
N TRP A 107 -13.08 10.03 9.36
CA TRP A 107 -12.63 9.27 10.53
C TRP A 107 -13.23 7.86 10.56
N LYS A 108 -14.56 7.75 10.38
CA LYS A 108 -15.26 6.45 10.31
C LYS A 108 -14.74 5.60 9.16
N PHE A 109 -14.53 6.20 7.99
CA PHE A 109 -13.98 5.50 6.83
C PHE A 109 -12.58 4.92 7.13
N ALA A 110 -11.72 5.68 7.81
CA ALA A 110 -10.40 5.20 8.23
C ALA A 110 -10.47 4.10 9.29
N GLU A 111 -11.34 4.20 10.29
CA GLU A 111 -11.53 3.12 11.27
C GLU A 111 -12.02 1.83 10.59
N LEU A 112 -12.95 1.93 9.64
CA LEU A 112 -13.41 0.77 8.85
C LEU A 112 -12.29 0.12 8.02
N SER A 113 -11.28 0.87 7.61
CA SER A 113 -10.13 0.31 6.89
C SER A 113 -9.19 -0.52 7.78
N LYS A 114 -9.26 -0.35 9.11
CA LYS A 114 -8.46 -1.11 10.09
C LYS A 114 -9.10 -2.45 10.42
N ASN A 115 -10.39 -2.62 10.11
CA ASN A 115 -11.09 -3.88 10.25
C ASN A 115 -10.50 -4.90 9.28
N PHE A 116 -10.15 -6.06 9.82
CA PHE A 116 -9.65 -7.16 9.03
C PHE A 116 -10.64 -8.31 9.07
N SER A 117 -10.97 -8.78 7.87
CA SER A 117 -11.69 -10.03 7.62
C SER A 117 -10.99 -10.75 6.49
N SER A 118 -11.06 -12.08 6.50
CA SER A 118 -10.53 -12.87 5.38
C SER A 118 -11.39 -12.64 4.14
N PHE A 119 -10.76 -12.62 2.96
CA PHE A 119 -11.47 -12.47 1.70
C PHE A 119 -12.15 -13.80 1.34
N SER A 120 -13.45 -13.86 1.59
CA SER A 120 -14.28 -15.05 1.38
C SER A 120 -14.50 -15.42 -0.09
N LYS A 121 -15.01 -16.63 -0.32
CA LYS A 121 -15.48 -17.12 -1.64
C LYS A 121 -16.58 -16.24 -2.23
N ASN A 122 -17.48 -15.71 -1.39
CA ASN A 122 -18.53 -14.81 -1.85
C ASN A 122 -17.93 -13.49 -2.36
N HIS A 123 -16.98 -12.91 -1.62
CA HIS A 123 -16.27 -11.72 -2.10
C HIS A 123 -15.52 -12.02 -3.42
N TRP A 124 -14.90 -13.19 -3.54
CA TRP A 124 -14.23 -13.62 -4.78
C TRP A 124 -15.19 -13.75 -5.97
N GLY A 125 -16.33 -14.41 -5.78
CA GLY A 125 -17.36 -14.55 -6.81
C GLY A 125 -17.89 -13.20 -7.28
N GLU A 126 -18.19 -12.30 -6.35
CA GLU A 126 -18.65 -10.94 -6.68
C GLU A 126 -17.56 -10.12 -7.37
N LEU A 127 -16.31 -10.22 -6.92
CA LEU A 127 -15.19 -9.52 -7.55
C LEU A 127 -15.03 -9.94 -9.02
N LYS A 128 -15.09 -11.24 -9.32
CA LYS A 128 -15.00 -11.75 -10.70
C LYS A 128 -16.10 -11.17 -11.58
N LYS A 129 -17.35 -11.14 -11.08
CA LYS A 129 -18.50 -10.55 -11.78
C LYS A 129 -18.34 -9.04 -11.99
N CYS A 130 -17.87 -8.29 -11.00
CA CYS A 130 -17.61 -6.86 -11.18
C CYS A 130 -16.53 -6.64 -12.24
N LEU A 131 -15.40 -7.35 -12.13
CA LEU A 131 -14.26 -7.19 -13.03
C LEU A 131 -14.55 -7.59 -14.48
N SER A 132 -15.53 -8.46 -14.77
CA SER A 132 -15.90 -8.79 -16.16
C SER A 132 -16.45 -7.59 -16.94
N HIS A 133 -16.92 -6.53 -16.26
CA HIS A 133 -17.38 -5.30 -16.90
C HIS A 133 -16.25 -4.31 -17.21
N PHE A 134 -15.06 -4.51 -16.63
CA PHE A 134 -13.92 -3.64 -16.87
C PHE A 134 -13.16 -4.07 -18.14
N GLN A 135 -12.73 -3.08 -18.91
CA GLN A 135 -11.93 -3.29 -20.11
C GLN A 135 -10.45 -3.51 -19.77
N GLY A 136 -9.74 -4.15 -20.70
CA GLY A 136 -8.32 -4.45 -20.58
C GLY A 136 -8.02 -5.59 -19.61
N VAL A 137 -6.78 -5.58 -19.09
CA VAL A 137 -6.28 -6.63 -18.19
C VAL A 137 -6.98 -6.58 -16.84
N LYS A 138 -7.24 -7.76 -16.26
CA LYS A 138 -7.90 -7.92 -14.96
C LYS A 138 -6.95 -8.66 -14.02
N ALA A 139 -5.99 -7.93 -13.45
CA ALA A 139 -4.96 -8.51 -12.59
C ALA A 139 -5.39 -8.54 -11.13
N ILE A 140 -5.06 -9.62 -10.42
CA ILE A 140 -5.32 -9.74 -8.99
C ILE A 140 -4.08 -10.24 -8.28
N LEU A 141 -3.58 -9.44 -7.33
CA LEU A 141 -2.51 -9.79 -6.42
C LEU A 141 -3.10 -10.16 -5.06
N LEU A 142 -3.08 -11.45 -4.75
CA LEU A 142 -3.44 -11.98 -3.44
C LEU A 142 -2.22 -12.01 -2.53
N VAL A 143 -2.36 -11.45 -1.33
CA VAL A 143 -1.30 -11.27 -0.35
C VAL A 143 -1.79 -11.66 1.04
N ARG A 144 -0.87 -12.04 1.94
CA ARG A 144 -1.20 -12.23 3.36
C ARG A 144 -1.20 -10.90 4.10
N ARG A 145 -1.91 -10.85 5.22
CA ARG A 145 -1.83 -9.71 6.16
C ARG A 145 -0.38 -9.47 6.65
N ASP A 146 0.38 -10.52 6.97
CA ASP A 146 1.83 -10.40 7.19
C ASP A 146 2.54 -10.25 5.84
N ARG A 147 2.82 -9.00 5.45
CA ARG A 147 3.53 -8.62 4.22
C ARG A 147 4.95 -9.18 4.10
N LYS A 148 5.48 -9.86 5.13
CA LYS A 148 6.75 -10.60 5.00
C LYS A 148 6.64 -11.84 4.11
N PHE A 149 5.43 -12.31 3.81
CA PHE A 149 5.21 -13.45 2.93
C PHE A 149 4.91 -12.99 1.50
N LYS A 150 5.36 -13.81 0.54
CA LYS A 150 5.13 -13.56 -0.88
C LYS A 150 3.64 -13.76 -1.21
N GLY A 151 3.12 -12.82 -1.98
CA GLY A 151 1.81 -12.94 -2.62
C GLY A 151 1.90 -13.72 -3.94
N ARG A 152 0.77 -13.79 -4.61
CA ARG A 152 0.62 -14.44 -5.91
C ARG A 152 -0.32 -13.61 -6.78
N LEU A 153 0.16 -13.26 -7.96
CA LEU A 153 -0.59 -12.56 -8.98
C LEU A 153 -1.20 -13.58 -9.94
N VAL A 154 -2.49 -13.39 -10.25
CA VAL A 154 -3.26 -14.10 -11.27
C VAL A 154 -3.96 -13.10 -12.18
N LEU A 155 -4.45 -13.57 -13.33
CA LEU A 155 -5.27 -12.78 -14.24
C LEU A 155 -6.64 -13.44 -14.38
N LEU A 156 -7.66 -12.61 -14.61
CA LEU A 156 -8.96 -13.04 -15.12
C LEU A 156 -9.05 -12.74 -16.62
N ASN A 157 -9.75 -13.61 -17.35
CA ASN A 157 -10.16 -13.35 -18.73
C ASN A 157 -11.44 -12.48 -18.76
N ASP A 158 -11.98 -12.24 -19.95
CA ASP A 158 -13.18 -11.41 -20.13
C ASP A 158 -14.47 -12.05 -19.58
N SER A 159 -14.51 -13.38 -19.42
CA SER A 159 -15.62 -14.08 -18.73
C SER A 159 -15.49 -14.05 -17.20
N GLY A 160 -14.43 -13.42 -16.66
CA GLY A 160 -14.15 -13.39 -15.23
C GLY A 160 -13.55 -14.68 -14.68
N GLU A 161 -13.12 -15.61 -15.54
CA GLU A 161 -12.47 -16.87 -15.16
C GLU A 161 -10.94 -16.71 -15.05
N LEU A 162 -10.31 -17.53 -14.22
CA LEU A 162 -8.85 -17.53 -14.07
C LEU A 162 -8.15 -17.95 -15.37
N VAL A 163 -7.21 -17.12 -15.84
CA VAL A 163 -6.38 -17.44 -17.01
C VAL A 163 -5.55 -18.69 -16.72
N CYS A 164 -5.62 -19.66 -17.62
CA CYS A 164 -4.90 -20.93 -17.52
C CYS A 164 -3.86 -21.09 -18.63
N GLU A 165 -2.79 -21.79 -18.31
CA GLU A 165 -1.71 -22.19 -19.22
C GLU A 165 -1.43 -23.68 -19.00
N ASN A 166 -1.50 -24.48 -20.06
CA ASN A 166 -1.32 -25.93 -19.98
C ASN A 166 -2.22 -26.60 -18.92
N LYS A 167 -3.51 -26.20 -18.87
CA LYS A 167 -4.53 -26.67 -17.89
C LYS A 167 -4.22 -26.34 -16.43
N LYS A 168 -3.28 -25.44 -16.16
CA LYS A 168 -2.98 -24.94 -14.81
C LYS A 168 -3.25 -23.44 -14.75
N ILE A 169 -3.74 -22.94 -13.63
CA ILE A 169 -3.90 -21.50 -13.41
C ILE A 169 -2.54 -20.83 -13.60
N TRP A 170 -2.46 -19.87 -14.53
CA TRP A 170 -1.29 -19.06 -14.70
C TRP A 170 -1.13 -18.15 -13.48
N SER A 171 0.08 -18.08 -12.94
CA SER A 171 0.36 -17.18 -11.82
C SER A 171 1.84 -16.90 -11.67
N VAL A 172 2.16 -15.78 -11.03
CA VAL A 172 3.52 -15.39 -10.71
C VAL A 172 3.63 -14.91 -9.25
N GLU A 173 4.73 -15.23 -8.57
CA GLU A 173 4.97 -14.74 -7.21
C GLU A 173 5.34 -13.24 -7.24
N ALA A 174 4.81 -12.47 -6.29
CA ALA A 174 5.08 -11.04 -6.14
C ALA A 174 5.21 -10.66 -4.66
N LEU A 175 5.90 -9.55 -4.36
CA LEU A 175 6.09 -9.04 -3.01
C LEU A 175 5.60 -7.60 -2.88
N ALA A 176 4.59 -7.39 -2.03
CA ALA A 176 3.99 -6.08 -1.72
C ALA A 176 4.56 -5.46 -0.43
N LYS A 177 5.84 -5.69 -0.15
CA LYS A 177 6.49 -5.33 1.12
C LYS A 177 7.36 -4.07 1.00
N GLY A 178 7.09 -3.10 1.85
CA GLY A 178 7.92 -1.92 2.07
C GLY A 178 9.21 -2.24 2.84
N ARG A 179 10.29 -1.54 2.47
CA ARG A 179 11.65 -1.69 3.02
C ARG A 179 11.73 -1.33 4.49
N VAL A 180 10.97 -0.31 4.89
CA VAL A 180 11.14 0.39 6.16
C VAL A 180 10.21 -0.13 7.28
N ASN A 181 9.53 -1.27 7.06
CA ASN A 181 8.51 -1.85 7.95
C ASN A 181 7.42 -0.84 8.38
N LYS A 182 7.16 0.17 7.54
CA LYS A 182 6.06 1.11 7.72
C LYS A 182 4.78 0.52 7.13
N LYS A 183 3.66 0.92 7.73
CA LYS A 183 2.31 0.58 7.28
C LYS A 183 1.96 1.35 6.00
N PHE A 184 0.89 0.91 5.33
CA PHE A 184 0.50 1.42 4.02
C PHE A 184 0.16 2.92 4.00
N PHE A 185 -0.25 3.51 5.11
CA PHE A 185 -0.61 4.93 5.21
C PHE A 185 0.60 5.86 5.37
N LEU A 186 1.83 5.32 5.27
CA LEU A 186 3.07 6.09 5.41
C LEU A 186 3.90 6.06 4.14
N PRO A 187 4.72 7.10 3.88
CA PRO A 187 5.73 7.08 2.84
C PRO A 187 6.64 5.86 2.98
N ASN A 188 6.99 5.23 1.85
CA ASN A 188 7.83 4.03 1.79
C ASN A 188 7.25 2.77 2.49
N GLY A 189 5.98 2.82 2.94
CA GLY A 189 5.29 1.69 3.56
C GLY A 189 4.92 0.57 2.60
N ASP A 190 4.37 -0.52 3.14
CA ASP A 190 3.83 -1.63 2.35
C ASP A 190 2.86 -1.15 1.26
N THR A 191 2.76 -1.88 0.14
CA THR A 191 1.76 -1.55 -0.89
C THR A 191 0.37 -1.67 -0.27
N PRO A 192 -0.50 -0.64 -0.37
CA PRO A 192 -1.85 -0.72 0.14
C PRO A 192 -2.64 -1.81 -0.59
N THR A 193 -3.57 -2.48 0.10
CA THR A 193 -4.66 -3.16 -0.62
C THR A 193 -5.54 -2.11 -1.27
N GLY A 194 -6.15 -2.44 -2.40
CA GLY A 194 -6.81 -1.42 -3.20
C GLY A 194 -7.20 -1.90 -4.57
N PHE A 195 -8.00 -1.05 -5.24
CA PHE A 195 -8.25 -1.11 -6.66
C PHE A 195 -7.41 -0.05 -7.37
N TYR A 196 -6.69 -0.47 -8.39
CA TYR A 196 -5.71 0.34 -9.10
C TYR A 196 -5.97 0.29 -10.60
N SER A 197 -5.75 1.41 -11.28
CA SER A 197 -5.65 1.43 -12.73
C SER A 197 -4.24 0.98 -13.15
N ILE A 198 -4.15 0.34 -14.30
CA ILE A 198 -2.92 0.07 -15.02
C ILE A 198 -2.96 0.95 -16.27
N ASP A 199 -2.04 1.89 -16.35
CA ASP A 199 -1.92 2.81 -17.48
C ASP A 199 -0.50 2.73 -18.05
N SER A 200 -0.28 1.73 -18.89
CA SER A 200 0.96 1.52 -19.63
C SER A 200 2.18 1.18 -18.75
N VAL A 201 3.36 1.21 -19.38
CA VAL A 201 4.66 1.01 -18.76
C VAL A 201 5.46 2.31 -18.73
N MET A 202 6.56 2.35 -17.98
CA MET A 202 7.55 3.42 -18.10
C MET A 202 8.19 3.41 -19.50
N PRO A 203 8.48 4.58 -20.11
CA PRO A 203 9.01 4.65 -21.48
C PRO A 203 10.32 3.87 -21.68
N GLU A 204 11.14 3.77 -20.64
CA GLU A 204 12.42 3.07 -20.66
C GLU A 204 12.58 2.17 -19.44
N ALA A 205 13.45 1.17 -19.57
CA ALA A 205 13.92 0.34 -18.47
C ALA A 205 15.19 0.97 -17.84
N ASP A 206 15.05 2.20 -17.33
CA ASP A 206 16.10 2.95 -16.65
C ASP A 206 16.30 2.48 -15.21
N GLN A 207 17.44 2.85 -14.62
CA GLN A 207 17.80 2.52 -13.24
C GLN A 207 17.71 1.01 -12.93
N GLN A 208 18.15 0.16 -13.87
CA GLN A 208 17.99 -1.29 -13.80
C GLN A 208 18.55 -1.93 -12.53
N LYS A 209 19.56 -1.30 -11.90
CA LYS A 209 20.06 -1.71 -10.59
C LYS A 209 18.95 -1.74 -9.53
N LEU A 210 18.03 -0.77 -9.55
CA LEU A 210 16.93 -0.66 -8.61
C LEU A 210 15.68 -1.40 -9.10
N PHE A 211 15.36 -1.29 -10.40
CA PHE A 211 14.05 -1.71 -10.91
C PHE A 211 14.06 -2.98 -11.78
N GLY A 212 15.24 -3.54 -12.05
CA GLY A 212 15.38 -4.69 -12.95
C GLY A 212 15.55 -4.27 -14.42
N LYS A 213 15.76 -5.25 -15.29
CA LYS A 213 16.08 -5.10 -16.72
C LYS A 213 14.89 -4.66 -17.56
N HIS A 214 13.66 -4.89 -17.09
CA HIS A 214 12.43 -4.68 -17.87
C HIS A 214 11.71 -3.41 -17.45
N ARG A 215 10.86 -2.88 -18.34
CA ARG A 215 10.08 -1.68 -18.06
C ARG A 215 9.13 -1.93 -16.88
N ARG A 216 8.90 -0.85 -16.13
CA ARG A 216 8.06 -0.87 -14.92
C ARG A 216 6.61 -0.66 -15.33
N LEU A 217 5.72 -1.52 -14.84
CA LEU A 217 4.29 -1.33 -15.04
C LEU A 217 3.80 -0.18 -14.16
N LYS A 218 3.07 0.77 -14.74
CA LYS A 218 2.47 1.88 -14.00
C LYS A 218 1.16 1.42 -13.39
N ILE A 219 1.01 1.66 -12.08
CA ILE A 219 -0.25 1.50 -11.39
C ILE A 219 -0.57 2.78 -10.63
N ASP A 220 -1.82 3.21 -10.67
CA ASP A 220 -2.28 4.42 -10.00
C ASP A 220 -3.58 4.12 -9.23
N PHE A 221 -3.86 4.94 -8.22
CA PHE A 221 -5.03 4.75 -7.37
C PHE A 221 -6.30 5.10 -8.14
N VAL A 222 -7.32 4.24 -8.03
CA VAL A 222 -8.67 4.57 -8.51
C VAL A 222 -9.39 5.41 -7.45
N GLU A 223 -10.15 6.40 -7.89
CA GLU A 223 -10.89 7.28 -6.99
C GLU A 223 -11.99 6.52 -6.25
N ARG A 224 -12.26 6.94 -5.00
CA ARG A 224 -13.30 6.35 -4.15
C ARG A 224 -14.66 6.27 -4.86
N LYS A 225 -15.05 7.36 -5.53
CA LYS A 225 -16.33 7.47 -6.21
C LYS A 225 -16.49 6.40 -7.28
N GLU A 226 -15.46 6.19 -8.09
CA GLU A 226 -15.46 5.17 -9.14
C GLU A 226 -15.59 3.75 -8.54
N ILE A 227 -14.92 3.47 -7.42
CA ILE A 227 -15.06 2.19 -6.73
C ILE A 227 -16.50 2.00 -6.23
N GLU A 228 -17.06 3.00 -5.54
CA GLU A 228 -18.42 2.95 -4.98
C GLU A 228 -19.51 2.83 -6.05
N GLU A 229 -19.28 3.37 -7.26
CA GLU A 229 -20.22 3.27 -8.38
C GLU A 229 -20.18 1.92 -9.10
N ASN A 230 -19.05 1.21 -9.10
CA ASN A 230 -18.84 0.01 -9.93
C ASN A 230 -18.81 -1.31 -9.14
N PHE A 231 -18.69 -1.28 -7.81
CA PHE A 231 -18.59 -2.48 -6.99
C PHE A 231 -19.89 -2.77 -6.23
N SER A 232 -20.22 -4.05 -6.06
CA SER A 232 -21.41 -4.47 -5.31
C SER A 232 -21.27 -4.15 -3.82
N GLU A 233 -22.41 -4.03 -3.13
CA GLU A 233 -22.46 -3.76 -1.68
C GLU A 233 -21.60 -4.74 -0.87
N ILE A 234 -21.65 -6.03 -1.22
CA ILE A 234 -20.82 -7.09 -0.62
C ILE A 234 -19.31 -6.76 -0.69
N LEU A 235 -18.84 -6.20 -1.80
CA LEU A 235 -17.44 -5.81 -1.96
C LEU A 235 -17.12 -4.49 -1.26
N LEU A 236 -18.08 -3.56 -1.24
CA LEU A 236 -17.93 -2.25 -0.62
C LEU A 236 -17.92 -2.33 0.91
N GLU A 237 -18.66 -3.26 1.52
CA GLU A 237 -18.62 -3.52 2.96
C GLU A 237 -17.24 -4.01 3.40
N HIS A 238 -16.56 -4.82 2.59
CA HIS A 238 -15.24 -5.35 2.89
C HIS A 238 -14.14 -4.26 2.84
N SER A 239 -13.14 -4.33 3.73
CA SER A 239 -12.12 -3.29 3.89
C SER A 239 -11.01 -3.26 2.84
N TRP A 240 -10.93 -4.29 1.98
CA TRP A 240 -9.80 -4.50 1.05
C TRP A 240 -9.45 -3.28 0.18
N TRP A 241 -10.44 -2.50 -0.26
CA TRP A 241 -10.23 -1.37 -1.17
C TRP A 241 -9.89 -0.06 -0.45
N ARG A 242 -10.30 0.08 0.81
CA ARG A 242 -10.23 1.34 1.58
C ARG A 242 -8.81 1.83 1.80
N SER A 243 -7.86 0.90 2.03
CA SER A 243 -6.46 1.27 2.24
C SER A 243 -5.84 1.99 1.05
N GLY A 244 -6.26 1.67 -0.18
CA GLY A 244 -5.80 2.32 -1.41
C GLY A 244 -6.29 3.75 -1.50
N VAL A 245 -7.58 3.97 -1.24
CA VAL A 245 -8.18 5.32 -1.18
C VAL A 245 -7.48 6.19 -0.15
N ILE A 246 -7.31 5.68 1.07
CA ILE A 246 -6.68 6.44 2.15
C ILE A 246 -5.21 6.74 1.84
N ALA A 247 -4.48 5.78 1.24
CA ALA A 247 -3.12 6.02 0.79
C ALA A 247 -3.05 7.13 -0.26
N SER A 248 -3.98 7.15 -1.22
CA SER A 248 -4.10 8.21 -2.23
C SER A 248 -4.34 9.58 -1.59
N GLU A 249 -5.31 9.67 -0.66
CA GLU A 249 -5.64 10.91 0.06
C GLU A 249 -4.48 11.39 0.96
N LEU A 250 -3.63 10.46 1.43
CA LEU A 250 -2.36 10.74 2.09
C LEU A 250 -1.20 11.04 1.12
N SER A 251 -1.53 11.30 -0.15
CA SER A 251 -0.60 11.68 -1.22
C SER A 251 0.46 10.63 -1.56
N ARG A 252 0.18 9.34 -1.32
CA ARG A 252 0.99 8.27 -1.91
C ARG A 252 0.75 8.25 -3.42
N SER A 253 1.80 7.98 -4.18
CA SER A 253 1.75 7.93 -5.65
C SER A 253 2.96 7.15 -6.19
N LEU A 254 3.08 7.08 -7.52
CA LEU A 254 4.23 6.50 -8.22
C LEU A 254 4.48 5.02 -7.88
N LEU A 255 3.41 4.29 -7.55
CA LEU A 255 3.49 2.86 -7.33
C LEU A 255 3.70 2.15 -8.66
N ARG A 256 4.56 1.13 -8.66
CA ARG A 256 4.90 0.37 -9.87
C ARG A 256 4.93 -1.12 -9.57
N ILE A 257 4.76 -1.95 -10.61
CA ILE A 257 5.20 -3.35 -10.58
C ILE A 257 6.51 -3.45 -11.35
N HIS A 258 7.55 -3.98 -10.72
CA HIS A 258 8.87 -4.05 -11.32
C HIS A 258 9.72 -5.19 -10.77
N GLY A 259 10.75 -5.58 -11.53
CA GLY A 259 11.77 -6.53 -11.08
C GLY A 259 12.74 -5.92 -10.07
N THR A 260 13.99 -6.38 -10.04
CA THR A 260 15.03 -5.75 -9.23
C THR A 260 16.41 -6.18 -9.71
N GLY A 261 17.32 -5.23 -9.90
CA GLY A 261 18.74 -5.54 -10.10
C GLY A 261 19.49 -5.81 -8.78
N LEU A 262 18.87 -5.54 -7.64
CA LEU A 262 19.42 -5.80 -6.31
C LEU A 262 19.26 -7.28 -5.94
N LYS A 263 20.23 -7.79 -5.17
CA LYS A 263 20.16 -9.13 -4.57
C LYS A 263 19.72 -9.02 -3.11
N ASN A 264 18.76 -9.84 -2.71
CA ASN A 264 18.39 -9.96 -1.29
C ASN A 264 19.51 -10.71 -0.53
N ARG A 265 20.23 -9.98 0.35
CA ARG A 265 21.28 -10.56 1.20
C ARG A 265 20.73 -11.29 2.43
N LYS A 266 19.45 -11.14 2.76
CA LYS A 266 18.79 -11.78 3.90
C LYS A 266 18.20 -13.13 3.49
N ILE A 267 19.06 -14.13 3.34
CA ILE A 267 18.67 -15.48 2.84
C ILE A 267 17.60 -16.16 3.71
N TYR A 268 17.57 -15.87 5.02
CA TYR A 268 16.59 -16.41 5.97
C TYR A 268 15.27 -15.63 6.02
N SER A 269 15.11 -14.60 5.18
CA SER A 269 13.86 -13.83 5.16
C SER A 269 12.73 -14.64 4.52
N LYS A 270 11.52 -14.52 5.08
CA LYS A 270 10.29 -15.17 4.57
C LYS A 270 9.95 -14.82 3.11
N TYR A 271 10.53 -13.73 2.59
CA TYR A 271 10.34 -13.25 1.23
C TYR A 271 11.55 -13.50 0.32
N TYR A 272 12.59 -14.22 0.76
CA TYR A 272 13.70 -14.57 -0.13
C TYR A 272 13.18 -15.34 -1.38
N PRO A 273 13.70 -15.05 -2.60
CA PRO A 273 14.81 -14.15 -2.94
C PRO A 273 14.41 -12.69 -3.28
N PHE A 274 13.16 -12.28 -3.05
CA PHE A 274 12.66 -10.96 -3.41
C PHE A 274 13.32 -9.85 -2.60
N VAL A 275 13.32 -8.62 -3.14
CA VAL A 275 13.81 -7.41 -2.47
C VAL A 275 12.62 -6.52 -2.12
N THR A 276 12.64 -5.94 -0.93
CA THR A 276 11.62 -4.97 -0.49
C THR A 276 11.79 -3.63 -1.18
N THR A 277 10.71 -2.93 -1.47
CA THR A 277 10.70 -1.66 -2.23
C THR A 277 10.31 -0.48 -1.33
N SER A 278 10.17 0.71 -1.90
CA SER A 278 9.54 1.88 -1.27
C SER A 278 8.01 1.89 -1.40
N GLY A 279 7.39 0.71 -1.52
CA GLY A 279 5.94 0.55 -1.62
C GLY A 279 5.42 0.02 -2.95
N CYS A 280 6.29 -0.11 -3.96
CA CYS A 280 6.03 -0.82 -5.20
C CYS A 280 5.85 -2.33 -4.98
N ILE A 281 5.27 -3.02 -5.96
CA ILE A 281 5.20 -4.48 -6.00
C ILE A 281 6.47 -5.01 -6.68
N SER A 282 7.26 -5.81 -5.97
CA SER A 282 8.48 -6.41 -6.50
C SER A 282 8.20 -7.78 -7.11
N MET A 283 8.74 -7.99 -8.30
CA MET A 283 8.84 -9.26 -8.99
C MET A 283 10.23 -9.87 -8.77
N ARG A 284 10.32 -11.20 -8.78
CA ARG A 284 11.61 -11.88 -8.74
C ARG A 284 12.31 -11.70 -10.07
N GLU A 285 13.52 -11.15 -10.03
CA GLU A 285 14.36 -11.04 -11.20
C GLU A 285 15.79 -11.49 -10.85
N ASP A 286 16.19 -12.64 -11.38
CA ASP A 286 17.52 -13.19 -11.24
C ASP A 286 17.94 -13.93 -12.51
N ARG A 287 19.06 -14.67 -12.48
CA ARG A 287 19.56 -15.40 -13.66
C ARG A 287 18.61 -16.49 -14.16
N SER A 288 17.70 -16.96 -13.32
CA SER A 288 16.81 -18.10 -13.58
C SER A 288 15.36 -17.69 -13.83
N ILE A 289 14.93 -16.56 -13.27
CA ILE A 289 13.54 -16.12 -13.32
C ILE A 289 13.51 -14.63 -13.66
N GLU A 290 12.81 -14.30 -14.74
CA GLU A 290 12.52 -12.93 -15.16
C GLU A 290 11.04 -12.61 -14.90
N GLY A 291 10.65 -12.55 -13.63
CA GLY A 291 9.26 -12.45 -13.20
C GLY A 291 8.52 -11.22 -13.73
N GLN A 292 9.23 -10.11 -13.93
CA GLN A 292 8.66 -8.93 -14.58
C GLN A 292 8.35 -9.17 -16.06
N ARG A 293 9.26 -9.81 -16.79
CA ARG A 293 9.04 -10.18 -18.20
C ARG A 293 7.86 -11.12 -18.35
N ILE A 294 7.83 -12.18 -17.54
CA ILE A 294 6.75 -13.17 -17.48
C ILE A 294 5.39 -12.48 -17.27
N LEU A 295 5.33 -11.49 -16.36
CA LEU A 295 4.11 -10.72 -16.14
C LEU A 295 3.72 -9.90 -17.38
N LEU A 296 4.64 -9.08 -17.89
CA LEU A 296 4.36 -8.19 -19.02
C LEU A 296 3.90 -8.97 -20.27
N ASP A 297 4.53 -10.11 -20.55
CA ASP A 297 4.15 -10.98 -21.67
C ASP A 297 2.73 -11.50 -21.50
N LYS A 298 2.37 -11.94 -20.29
CA LYS A 298 1.00 -12.41 -20.03
C LYS A 298 -0.04 -11.31 -20.10
N LEU A 299 0.30 -10.10 -19.68
CA LEU A 299 -0.59 -8.94 -19.83
C LEU A 299 -0.86 -8.65 -21.31
N MET A 300 0.19 -8.64 -22.15
CA MET A 300 0.03 -8.46 -23.61
C MET A 300 -0.79 -9.59 -24.24
N GLU A 301 -0.50 -10.86 -23.91
CA GLU A 301 -1.28 -12.00 -24.39
C GLU A 301 -2.76 -11.91 -24.01
N SER A 302 -3.06 -11.45 -22.78
CA SER A 302 -4.45 -11.26 -22.33
C SER A 302 -5.18 -10.17 -23.12
N LEU A 303 -4.44 -9.22 -23.68
CA LEU A 303 -4.95 -8.19 -24.61
C LEU A 303 -4.91 -8.65 -26.07
N LYS A 304 -4.59 -9.94 -26.35
CA LYS A 304 -4.42 -10.51 -27.70
C LYS A 304 -3.30 -9.83 -28.49
N LEU A 305 -2.29 -9.31 -27.80
CA LEU A 305 -1.09 -8.73 -28.39
C LEU A 305 0.05 -9.75 -28.36
N SER A 306 0.90 -9.72 -29.38
CA SER A 306 2.15 -10.48 -29.37
C SER A 306 3.12 -9.89 -28.34
N PRO A 307 3.78 -10.70 -27.50
CA PRO A 307 4.78 -10.20 -26.57
C PRO A 307 5.96 -9.52 -27.28
N SER A 308 6.03 -8.18 -27.19
CA SER A 308 7.12 -7.38 -27.75
C SER A 308 7.29 -6.09 -26.94
N ILE A 309 8.48 -5.48 -26.99
CA ILE A 309 8.75 -4.21 -26.28
C ILE A 309 7.84 -3.08 -26.78
N ASP A 310 7.53 -3.08 -28.08
CA ASP A 310 6.70 -2.05 -28.70
C ASP A 310 5.25 -2.14 -28.24
N ASN A 311 4.74 -3.35 -27.99
CA ASN A 311 3.37 -3.57 -27.53
C ASN A 311 3.18 -3.33 -26.03
N GLU A 312 4.25 -3.17 -25.24
CA GLU A 312 4.11 -2.94 -23.79
C GLU A 312 3.38 -1.64 -23.46
N VAL A 313 3.44 -0.64 -24.33
CA VAL A 313 2.78 0.64 -24.11
C VAL A 313 1.26 0.53 -24.19
N GLU A 314 0.75 -0.51 -24.86
CA GLU A 314 -0.68 -0.81 -25.03
C GLU A 314 -1.27 -1.53 -23.80
N ILE A 315 -0.46 -1.89 -22.80
CA ILE A 315 -0.94 -2.55 -21.59
C ILE A 315 -1.79 -1.56 -20.79
N HIS A 316 -3.09 -1.86 -20.67
CA HIS A 316 -4.05 -1.10 -19.88
C HIS A 316 -5.02 -2.04 -19.16
N GLY A 317 -5.61 -1.57 -18.06
CA GLY A 317 -6.64 -2.30 -17.32
C GLY A 317 -6.57 -2.01 -15.83
N HIS A 318 -6.75 -3.03 -14.99
CA HIS A 318 -6.89 -2.85 -13.56
C HIS A 318 -6.13 -3.90 -12.75
N LEU A 319 -5.71 -3.52 -11.54
CA LEU A 319 -5.12 -4.40 -10.54
C LEU A 319 -5.91 -4.32 -9.23
N CYS A 320 -6.32 -5.47 -8.71
CA CYS A 320 -6.80 -5.60 -7.34
C CYS A 320 -5.67 -6.13 -6.45
N VAL A 321 -5.33 -5.44 -5.36
CA VAL A 321 -4.43 -5.96 -4.32
C VAL A 321 -5.26 -6.33 -3.10
N ILE A 322 -5.30 -7.61 -2.74
CA ILE A 322 -6.26 -8.16 -1.77
C ILE A 322 -5.54 -8.95 -0.68
N GLU A 323 -5.85 -8.64 0.58
CA GLU A 323 -5.48 -9.48 1.72
C GLU A 323 -6.40 -10.69 1.78
N LEU A 324 -5.84 -11.87 1.52
CA LEU A 324 -6.60 -13.12 1.51
C LEU A 324 -6.98 -13.56 2.94
N ASP A 325 -5.98 -13.68 3.81
CA ASP A 325 -6.13 -14.08 5.20
C ASP A 325 -4.88 -13.67 6.02
N ASP A 326 -4.79 -14.13 7.28
CA ASP A 326 -3.69 -13.87 8.22
C ASP A 326 -2.70 -15.05 8.36
N LYS A 327 -2.76 -16.04 7.46
CA LYS A 327 -1.85 -17.20 7.52
C LYS A 327 -0.39 -16.75 7.47
N SER A 328 0.43 -17.36 8.32
CA SER A 328 1.88 -17.14 8.36
C SER A 328 2.64 -17.98 7.32
N SER A 329 2.23 -17.92 6.06
CA SER A 329 2.84 -18.64 4.93
C SER A 329 2.63 -17.88 3.62
N LYS A 330 3.42 -18.19 2.58
CA LYS A 330 3.20 -17.59 1.24
C LYS A 330 1.82 -17.94 0.67
N VAL A 331 1.30 -17.11 -0.23
CA VAL A 331 0.10 -17.44 -1.00
C VAL A 331 0.45 -18.49 -2.07
N THR A 332 -0.24 -19.62 -2.03
CA THR A 332 -0.04 -20.75 -2.95
C THR A 332 -1.16 -20.82 -3.98
N LEU A 333 -0.94 -21.60 -5.05
CA LEU A 333 -2.01 -21.90 -6.01
C LEU A 333 -3.18 -22.67 -5.36
N LYS A 334 -2.91 -23.48 -4.33
CA LYS A 334 -3.95 -24.19 -3.59
C LYS A 334 -4.90 -23.21 -2.91
N ASP A 335 -4.37 -22.15 -2.28
CA ASP A 335 -5.21 -21.12 -1.66
C ASP A 335 -6.15 -20.45 -2.69
N ILE A 336 -5.68 -20.26 -3.93
CA ILE A 336 -6.46 -19.65 -5.01
C ILE A 336 -7.54 -20.60 -5.51
N VAL A 337 -7.22 -21.88 -5.70
CA VAL A 337 -8.18 -22.90 -6.10
C VAL A 337 -9.26 -23.07 -5.02
N GLU A 338 -8.88 -23.08 -3.75
CA GLU A 338 -9.84 -23.16 -2.63
C GLU A 338 -10.77 -21.95 -2.56
N LEU A 339 -10.29 -20.76 -2.97
CA LEU A 339 -11.09 -19.53 -3.04
C LEU A 339 -12.05 -19.53 -4.25
N ASP A 340 -11.65 -20.17 -5.34
CA ASP A 340 -12.39 -20.19 -6.62
C ASP A 340 -13.48 -21.26 -6.69
N GLN A 341 -13.29 -22.38 -5.98
CA GLN A 341 -14.31 -23.41 -5.71
C GLN A 341 -15.31 -22.94 -4.67
#